data_AF-A0A1F9LBA5-F1
#
_entry.id   AF-A0A1F9LBA5-F1
#
_cell.length_a   1.000
_cell.length_b   1.000
_cell.length_c   1.000
_cell.angle_alpha   90.00
_cell.angle_beta   90.00
_cell.angle_gamma   90.00
#
_symmetry.space_group_name_H-M   'P 1'
#
loop_
_entity.id
_entity.type
_entity.pdbx_description
1 polymer ?
#
loop_
_entity_poly.entity_id
_entity_poly.type
_entity_poly.pdbx_seq_one_letter_code
_entity_poly.pdbx_strand_id
1 'polypeptide(L)' 'MDEALAYQVTASLWSRETTALLEQAHPKGKSIRIDNALTGLSIPLHKGASRFYKEKGILTKEIKP' A
#
# COMPACT_ATOMS: atom_id res chain seq x y z
N MET A 1 -13.79 -7.70 -4.15
CA MET A 1 -12.58 -8.45 -4.53
C MET A 1 -12.36 -9.52 -3.48
N ASP A 2 -11.82 -10.67 -3.83
CA ASP A 2 -11.45 -11.68 -2.83
C ASP A 2 -10.35 -11.15 -1.88
N GLU A 3 -10.33 -11.58 -0.62
CA GLU A 3 -9.36 -11.10 0.35
C GLU A 3 -7.92 -11.52 0.02
N ALA A 4 -7.73 -12.75 -0.47
CA ALA A 4 -6.41 -13.23 -0.87
C ALA A 4 -5.93 -12.48 -2.12
N LEU A 5 -6.80 -12.26 -3.09
CA LEU A 5 -6.48 -11.47 -4.27
C LEU A 5 -6.08 -10.03 -3.90
N ALA A 6 -6.86 -9.37 -3.02
CA ALA A 6 -6.55 -8.01 -2.58
C ALA A 6 -5.19 -7.91 -1.86
N TYR A 7 -4.87 -8.91 -1.03
CA TYR A 7 -3.59 -9.00 -0.36
C TYR A 7 -2.45 -9.14 -1.37
N GLN A 8 -2.57 -10.06 -2.32
CA GLN A 8 -1.53 -10.33 -3.32
C GLN A 8 -1.29 -9.11 -4.21
N VAL A 9 -2.35 -8.42 -4.66
CA VAL A 9 -2.23 -7.17 -5.42
C VAL A 9 -1.48 -6.11 -4.61
N THR A 10 -1.86 -5.93 -3.33
CA THR A 10 -1.19 -4.95 -2.45
C THR A 10 0.29 -5.32 -2.25
N ALA A 11 0.61 -6.60 -2.03
CA ALA A 11 1.97 -7.06 -1.86
C ALA A 11 2.82 -6.87 -3.13
N SER A 12 2.27 -7.19 -4.30
CA SER A 12 2.94 -7.02 -5.59
C SER A 12 3.24 -5.55 -5.88
N LEU A 13 2.34 -4.62 -5.52
CA LEU A 13 2.59 -3.19 -5.66
C LEU A 13 3.87 -2.75 -4.93
N TRP A 14 4.12 -3.31 -3.75
CA TRP A 14 5.29 -3.00 -2.91
C TRP A 14 6.47 -3.95 -3.12
N SER A 15 6.45 -4.79 -4.15
CA SER A 15 7.62 -5.57 -4.56
C SER A 15 8.77 -4.65 -4.99
N ARG A 16 10.01 -5.12 -4.86
CA ARG A 16 11.19 -4.36 -5.26
C ARG A 16 11.15 -4.03 -6.76
N GLU A 17 10.68 -4.98 -7.56
CA GLU A 17 10.58 -4.87 -9.00
C GLU A 17 9.55 -3.81 -9.40
N THR A 18 8.35 -3.86 -8.80
CA THR A 18 7.27 -2.91 -9.13
C THR A 18 7.60 -1.49 -8.66
N THR A 19 8.13 -1.34 -7.44
CA THR A 19 8.54 -0.03 -6.92
C THR A 19 9.66 0.59 -7.77
N ALA A 20 10.66 -0.21 -8.18
CA ALA A 20 11.71 0.27 -9.08
C ALA A 20 11.19 0.73 -10.45
N LEU A 21 10.21 0.01 -11.01
CA LEU A 21 9.56 0.41 -12.27
C LEU A 21 8.81 1.73 -12.12
N LEU A 22 8.07 1.92 -11.03
CA LEU A 22 7.33 3.16 -10.75
C LEU A 22 8.29 4.35 -10.58
N GLU A 23 9.39 4.18 -9.86
CA GLU A 23 10.41 5.23 -9.68
C GLU A 23 11.06 5.67 -11.00
N GLN A 24 11.26 4.74 -11.93
CA GLN A 24 11.89 5.01 -13.23
C GLN A 24 10.92 5.60 -14.26
N ALA A 25 9.63 5.27 -14.17
CA ALA A 25 8.64 5.69 -15.15
C ALA A 25 8.37 7.20 -15.15
N HIS A 26 8.47 7.87 -13.99
CA HIS A 26 8.24 9.32 -13.87
C HIS A 26 8.89 9.88 -12.60
N PRO A 27 9.38 11.15 -12.56
CA PRO A 27 9.93 11.74 -11.34
C PRO A 27 9.01 11.68 -10.11
N LYS A 28 7.69 11.75 -10.34
CA LYS A 28 6.68 11.62 -9.29
C LYS A 28 6.58 10.21 -8.68
N GLY A 29 7.05 9.18 -9.39
CA GLY A 29 7.09 7.80 -8.90
C GLY A 29 7.90 7.66 -7.61
N LYS A 30 8.93 8.48 -7.41
CA LYS A 30 9.71 8.54 -6.16
C LYS A 30 8.89 8.95 -4.93
N SER A 31 7.70 9.53 -5.12
CA SER A 31 6.76 9.85 -4.04
C SER A 31 5.90 8.67 -3.61
N ILE A 32 5.87 7.56 -4.38
CA ILE A 32 5.14 6.34 -4.04
C ILE A 32 5.98 5.56 -3.02
N ARG A 33 5.70 5.80 -1.74
CA ARG A 33 6.47 5.21 -0.64
C ARG A 33 5.53 4.55 0.36
N ILE A 34 5.98 3.46 0.97
CA ILE A 34 5.12 2.67 1.86
C ILE A 34 4.76 3.43 3.15
N ASP A 35 5.63 4.35 3.59
CA ASP A 35 5.49 5.18 4.79
C ASP A 35 4.30 6.16 4.70
N ASN A 36 3.97 6.67 3.51
CA ASN A 36 2.86 7.57 3.26
C ASN A 36 1.66 6.90 2.55
N ALA A 37 1.69 5.56 2.39
CA ALA A 37 0.71 4.82 1.59
C ALA A 37 -0.74 4.95 2.08
N LEU A 38 -0.94 5.29 3.36
CA LEU A 38 -2.27 5.40 3.99
C LEU A 38 -2.69 6.85 4.25
N THR A 39 -1.87 7.83 3.87
CA THR A 39 -2.17 9.24 4.06
C THR A 39 -3.35 9.67 3.17
N GLY A 40 -4.35 10.33 3.76
CA GLY A 40 -5.48 10.90 3.03
C GLY A 40 -6.57 9.91 2.63
N LEU A 41 -6.66 8.75 3.29
CA LEU A 41 -7.76 7.80 3.08
C LEU A 41 -9.08 8.36 3.62
N SER A 42 -10.07 8.54 2.75
CA SER A 42 -11.44 8.96 3.11
C SER A 42 -12.42 7.78 3.25
N ILE A 43 -12.01 6.58 2.82
CA ILE A 43 -12.79 5.35 2.90
C ILE A 43 -11.91 4.21 3.47
N PRO A 44 -12.53 3.19 4.09
CA PRO A 44 -11.76 2.08 4.65
C PRO A 44 -11.07 1.26 3.56
N LEU A 45 -9.91 0.71 3.93
CA LEU A 45 -9.19 -0.26 3.10
C LEU A 45 -9.97 -1.56 2.94
N HIS A 46 -9.74 -2.24 1.83
CA HIS A 46 -10.15 -3.64 1.69
C HIS A 46 -9.49 -4.51 2.77
N LYS A 47 -10.17 -5.55 3.26
CA LYS A 47 -9.68 -6.43 4.35
C LYS A 47 -8.32 -7.06 4.03
N GLY A 48 -8.14 -7.58 2.82
CA GLY A 48 -6.85 -8.13 2.35
C GLY A 48 -5.70 -7.12 2.34
N ALA A 49 -5.94 -5.88 1.88
CA ALA A 49 -4.95 -4.80 1.92
C ALA A 49 -4.64 -4.38 3.36
N SER A 50 -5.69 -4.27 4.20
CA SER A 50 -5.54 -3.97 5.63
C SER A 50 -4.66 -4.99 6.34
N ARG A 51 -4.80 -6.29 6.00
CA ARG A 51 -3.95 -7.35 6.53
C ARG A 51 -2.49 -7.13 6.16
N PHE A 52 -2.20 -6.87 4.88
CA PHE A 52 -0.84 -6.57 4.41
C PHE A 52 -0.22 -5.39 5.18
N TYR A 53 -0.90 -4.25 5.26
CA TYR A 53 -0.36 -3.07 5.93
C TYR A 53 -0.19 -3.26 7.44
N LYS A 54 -1.03 -4.09 8.09
CA LYS A 54 -0.84 -4.48 9.50
C LYS A 54 0.40 -5.34 9.70
N GLU A 55 0.60 -6.35 8.86
CA GLU A 55 1.79 -7.23 8.91
C GLU A 55 3.10 -6.46 8.66
N LYS A 56 3.04 -5.40 7.86
CA LYS A 56 4.17 -4.48 7.64
C LYS A 56 4.34 -3.41 8.71
N GLY A 57 3.46 -3.38 9.73
CA GLY A 57 3.49 -2.37 10.80
C GLY A 57 3.12 -0.95 10.34
N ILE A 58 2.56 -0.79 9.14
CA ILE A 58 2.16 0.50 8.56
C ILE A 58 0.79 0.92 9.09
N LEU A 59 -0.14 -0.03 9.18
CA LEU A 59 -1.50 0.23 9.66
C LEU A 59 -1.59 -0.04 11.16
N THR A 60 -1.54 1.02 11.96
CA THR A 60 -1.91 1.00 13.38
C THR A 60 -3.38 1.38 13.54
N LYS A 61 -4.03 1.02 14.66
CA LYS A 61 -5.46 1.29 14.88
C LYS A 61 -5.81 2.80 14.96
N GLU A 62 -4.81 3.69 14.93
CA GLU A 62 -4.97 5.14 14.99
C GLU A 62 -4.82 5.78 13.60
N ILE A 63 -5.74 5.46 12.69
CA ILE A 63 -5.99 6.39 11.58
C ILE A 63 -6.85 7.51 12.17
N LYS A 64 -6.22 8.57 12.70
CA LYS A 64 -6.95 9.81 13.01
C LYS A 64 -7.41 10.45 11.70
N PRO A 65 -8.67 10.94 11.64
CA PRO A 65 -9.20 11.65 10.48
C PRO A 65 -8.40 12.91 10.15
#